data_AF-R5PTF3-F1
#
_entry.id   AF-R5PTF3-F1
#
_cell.length_a   1.000
_cell.length_b   1.000
_cell.length_c   1.000
_cell.angle_alpha   90.00
_cell.angle_beta   90.00
_cell.angle_gamma   90.00
#
_symmetry.space_group_name_H-M   'P 1'
#
loop_
_entity.id
_entity.type
_entity.pdbx_description
1 polymer ?
#
loop_
_entity_poly.entity_id
_entity_poly.type
_entity_poly.pdbx_seq_one_letter_code
_entity_poly.pdbx_strand_id
1 'polypeptide(L)'
;MERDFARDFLDKNGIVYIYQYEAKDIKRYFDYAITVYSEVNYLTEIKDGIKCVKQEGQYFPVSFMIEVDGGYYHSDPRIVDEDKLNPMQKHNKFVDKIKDRWCGMHCIPLLRIWEYDIRHNPKKVLEELSNYINIGDKRRRIDENRKKPH
;
A
#
# COMPACT_ATOMS: atom_id res chain seq x y z
N MET A 1 1.03 3.10 14.86
CA MET A 1 0.13 3.45 13.75
C MET A 1 0.24 2.46 12.61
N GLU A 2 1.32 2.48 11.80
CA GLU A 2 1.54 1.47 10.74
C GLU A 2 1.50 0.04 11.29
N ARG A 3 2.19 -0.24 12.40
CA ARG A 3 2.11 -1.55 13.09
C ARG A 3 0.67 -1.94 13.46
N ASP A 4 -0.14 -0.99 13.90
CA ASP A 4 -1.54 -1.24 14.26
C ASP A 4 -2.38 -1.48 13.01
N PHE A 5 -2.13 -0.74 11.93
CA PHE A 5 -2.77 -0.96 10.64
C PHE A 5 -2.45 -2.36 10.10
N ALA A 6 -1.17 -2.74 10.09
CA ALA A 6 -0.74 -4.08 9.70
C ALA A 6 -1.46 -5.16 10.52
N ARG A 7 -1.43 -5.07 11.85
CA ARG A 7 -2.09 -6.04 12.74
C ARG A 7 -3.60 -6.11 12.52
N ASP A 8 -4.27 -4.97 12.55
CA ASP A 8 -5.72 -4.90 12.70
C ASP A 8 -6.46 -5.00 11.35
N PHE A 9 -5.79 -4.67 10.24
CA PHE A 9 -6.37 -4.68 8.89
C PHE A 9 -5.71 -5.71 7.97
N LEU A 10 -4.38 -5.84 7.96
CA LEU A 10 -3.71 -6.74 7.02
C LEU A 10 -3.64 -8.17 7.58
N ASP A 11 -2.96 -8.35 8.71
CA ASP A 11 -2.74 -9.65 9.34
C ASP A 11 -4.06 -10.32 9.72
N LYS A 12 -4.97 -9.57 10.36
CA LYS A 12 -6.29 -10.06 10.77
C LYS A 12 -7.13 -10.59 9.60
N ASN A 13 -6.91 -10.08 8.39
CA ASN A 13 -7.63 -10.50 7.19
C ASN A 13 -6.78 -11.40 6.28
N GLY A 14 -5.63 -11.89 6.76
CA GLY A 14 -4.76 -12.79 6.00
C GLY A 14 -4.16 -12.18 4.73
N ILE A 15 -4.05 -10.84 4.68
CA ILE A 15 -3.53 -10.14 3.52
C ILE A 15 -2.00 -10.28 3.51
N VAL A 16 -1.45 -10.67 2.36
CA VAL A 16 0.00 -10.86 2.18
C VAL A 16 0.63 -9.57 1.66
N TYR A 17 1.67 -9.09 2.35
CA TYR A 17 2.30 -7.81 2.03
C TYR A 17 3.80 -7.78 2.29
N ILE A 18 4.47 -6.86 1.59
CA ILE A 18 5.80 -6.33 1.96
C ILE A 18 5.58 -5.05 2.75
N TYR A 19 6.24 -4.91 3.90
CA TYR A 19 6.24 -3.65 4.68
C TYR A 19 7.45 -2.81 4.34
N GLN A 20 7.25 -1.49 4.17
CA GLN A 20 8.25 -0.54 3.68
C GLN A 20 8.88 -1.03 2.36
N TYR A 21 8.04 -1.18 1.33
CA TYR A 21 8.45 -1.60 0.00
C TYR A 21 9.30 -0.52 -0.66
N GLU A 22 10.50 -0.88 -1.12
CA GLU A 22 11.42 0.03 -1.78
C GLU A 22 11.18 0.09 -3.29
N ALA A 23 10.72 1.23 -3.79
CA ALA A 23 10.79 1.56 -5.21
C ALA A 23 12.19 2.12 -5.53
N LYS A 24 13.11 1.20 -5.83
CA LYS A 24 14.56 1.47 -5.97
C LYS A 24 14.89 2.53 -7.02
N ASP A 25 14.13 2.58 -8.09
CA ASP A 25 14.26 3.52 -9.21
C ASP A 25 13.96 4.97 -8.82
N ILE A 26 13.07 5.19 -7.85
CA ILE A 26 12.80 6.52 -7.29
C ILE A 26 13.45 6.76 -5.93
N LYS A 27 14.12 5.75 -5.35
CA LYS A 27 14.75 5.79 -4.02
C LYS A 27 13.76 6.25 -2.93
N ARG A 28 12.56 5.68 -2.97
CA ARG A 28 11.47 5.95 -2.03
C ARG A 28 10.82 4.64 -1.58
N TYR A 29 10.17 4.72 -0.43
CA TYR A 29 9.47 3.60 0.18
C TYR A 29 7.98 3.85 0.14
N PHE A 30 7.21 2.78 -0.09
CA PHE A 30 5.78 2.71 0.16
C PHE A 30 5.55 1.94 1.46
N ASP A 31 4.54 2.32 2.24
CA ASP A 31 4.30 1.66 3.54
C ASP A 31 3.99 0.18 3.37
N TYR A 32 3.16 -0.17 2.38
CA TYR A 32 2.89 -1.56 2.04
C TYR A 32 2.78 -1.80 0.54
N ALA A 33 3.29 -2.93 0.08
CA ALA A 33 2.95 -3.51 -1.22
C ALA A 33 2.13 -4.79 -1.00
N ILE A 34 0.96 -4.88 -1.61
CA ILE A 34 0.01 -5.97 -1.42
C ILE A 34 0.01 -6.91 -2.62
N THR A 35 -0.13 -8.22 -2.36
CA THR A 35 -0.38 -9.23 -3.40
C THR A 35 -1.69 -9.98 -3.14
N VAL A 36 -2.42 -10.31 -4.21
CA VAL A 36 -3.56 -11.23 -4.15
C VAL A 36 -3.15 -12.70 -4.32
N TYR A 37 -1.88 -12.97 -4.61
CA TYR A 37 -1.33 -14.32 -4.77
C TYR A 37 -0.96 -14.92 -3.41
N SER A 38 -1.96 -15.03 -2.54
CA SER A 38 -1.80 -15.44 -1.14
C SER A 38 -1.33 -16.89 -0.95
N GLU A 39 -1.49 -17.73 -1.96
CA GLU A 39 -1.13 -19.15 -1.98
C GLU A 39 0.37 -19.42 -2.20
N VAL A 40 1.14 -18.40 -2.56
CA VAL A 40 2.57 -18.53 -2.81
C VAL A 40 3.34 -18.57 -1.48
N ASN A 41 4.27 -19.52 -1.37
CA ASN A 41 5.17 -19.63 -0.22
C ASN A 41 6.29 -18.58 -0.30
N TYR A 42 6.00 -17.35 0.10
CA TYR A 42 6.99 -16.28 0.13
C TYR A 42 7.98 -16.43 1.29
N LEU A 43 9.23 -16.02 1.06
CA LEU A 43 10.19 -15.81 2.14
C LEU A 43 9.72 -14.62 2.99
N THR A 44 9.66 -14.80 4.30
CA THR A 44 9.24 -13.75 5.23
C THR A 44 10.41 -13.25 6.07
N GLU A 45 10.31 -12.02 6.54
CA GLU A 45 11.21 -11.42 7.51
C GLU A 45 10.42 -10.70 8.62
N ILE A 46 11.12 -10.34 9.70
CA ILE A 46 10.57 -9.48 10.74
C ILE A 46 11.24 -8.12 10.60
N LYS A 47 10.46 -7.11 10.23
CA LYS A 47 10.91 -5.72 10.11
C LYS A 47 10.14 -4.88 11.11
N ASP A 48 10.86 -4.23 12.02
CA ASP A 48 10.26 -3.40 13.09
C ASP A 48 9.18 -4.14 13.90
N GLY A 49 9.35 -5.44 14.14
CA GLY A 49 8.38 -6.27 14.86
C GLY A 49 7.14 -6.69 14.04
N ILE A 50 7.07 -6.33 12.76
CA ILE A 50 6.05 -6.79 11.81
C ILE A 50 6.61 -7.97 11.02
N LYS A 51 5.89 -9.10 10.98
CA LYS A 51 6.23 -10.22 10.10
C LYS A 51 5.64 -9.94 8.71
N CYS A 52 6.49 -9.71 7.72
CA CYS A 52 6.08 -9.40 6.35
C CYS A 52 6.87 -10.22 5.33
N VAL A 53 6.48 -10.15 4.06
CA VAL A 53 7.25 -10.73 2.96
C VAL A 53 8.55 -9.95 2.78
N LYS A 54 9.65 -10.68 2.57
CA LYS A 54 10.96 -10.09 2.26
C LYS A 54 10.98 -9.62 0.81
N GLN A 55 11.37 -8.37 0.55
CA GLN A 55 11.40 -7.88 -0.84
C GLN A 55 12.52 -8.52 -1.67
N GLU A 56 13.71 -8.68 -1.08
CA GLU A 56 14.91 -9.11 -1.81
C GLU A 56 14.98 -10.63 -2.01
N GLY A 57 15.44 -11.03 -3.20
CA GLY A 57 15.74 -12.44 -3.51
C GLY A 57 14.53 -13.29 -3.89
N GLN A 58 13.36 -12.69 -4.11
CA GLN A 58 12.18 -13.38 -4.61
C GLN A 58 11.33 -12.46 -5.50
N TYR A 59 10.47 -13.08 -6.31
CA TYR A 59 9.47 -12.35 -7.09
C TYR A 59 8.21 -12.14 -6.26
N PHE A 60 7.73 -10.90 -6.20
CA PHE A 60 6.49 -10.54 -5.53
C PHE A 60 5.57 -9.80 -6.52
N PRO A 61 4.48 -10.44 -7.00
CA PRO A 61 3.54 -9.83 -7.93
C PRO A 61 2.66 -8.78 -7.22
N VAL A 62 3.11 -7.53 -7.20
CA VAL A 62 2.38 -6.42 -6.60
C VAL A 62 1.04 -6.22 -7.30
N SER A 63 -0.04 -6.27 -6.52
CA SER A 63 -1.41 -6.02 -6.97
C SER A 63 -1.80 -4.55 -6.78
N PHE A 64 -1.40 -3.94 -5.66
CA PHE A 64 -1.56 -2.51 -5.37
C PHE A 64 -0.62 -2.08 -4.22
N MET A 65 -0.39 -0.77 -4.11
CA MET A 65 0.39 -0.14 -3.03
C MET A 65 -0.54 0.54 -2.02
N ILE A 66 -0.09 0.66 -0.77
CA ILE A 66 -0.75 1.42 0.29
C ILE A 66 0.20 2.45 0.90
N GLU A 67 -0.33 3.64 1.17
CA GLU A 67 0.25 4.66 2.07
C GLU A 67 -0.73 4.95 3.22
N VAL A 68 -0.21 5.00 4.44
CA VAL A 68 -0.92 5.43 5.65
C VAL A 68 -0.53 6.87 5.95
N ASP A 69 -1.33 7.81 5.46
CA ASP A 69 -1.01 9.22 5.50
C ASP A 69 -1.35 9.83 6.87
N GLY A 70 -0.32 10.31 7.56
CA GLY A 70 -0.44 11.14 8.77
C GLY A 70 -0.99 12.52 8.43
N GLY A 71 -2.12 12.89 9.06
CA GLY A 71 -2.89 14.05 8.60
C GLY A 71 -2.12 15.38 8.60
N TYR A 72 -1.31 15.64 9.64
CA TYR A 72 -0.51 16.87 9.68
C TYR A 72 0.63 16.86 8.64
N TYR A 73 1.31 15.71 8.47
CA TYR A 73 2.48 15.58 7.61
C TYR A 73 2.14 15.56 6.12
N HIS A 74 1.02 14.92 5.76
CA HIS A 74 0.52 14.83 4.39
C HIS A 74 -0.56 15.86 4.08
N SER A 75 -0.80 16.80 5.00
CA SER A 75 -1.69 17.96 4.80
C SER A 75 -3.14 17.58 4.53
N ASP A 76 -3.70 16.72 5.39
CA ASP A 76 -5.11 16.38 5.39
C ASP A 76 -5.98 17.64 5.46
N PRO A 77 -6.88 17.86 4.48
CA PRO A 77 -7.68 19.07 4.40
C PRO A 77 -8.66 19.24 5.58
N ARG A 78 -8.89 18.20 6.38
CA ARG A 78 -9.69 18.29 7.62
C ARG A 78 -9.00 19.11 8.70
N ILE A 79 -7.67 19.20 8.68
CA ILE A 79 -6.88 19.82 9.76
C ILE A 79 -5.80 20.78 9.29
N VAL A 80 -5.43 20.78 8.00
CA VAL A 80 -4.43 21.67 7.43
C VAL A 80 -5.06 22.55 6.35
N ASP A 81 -4.81 23.85 6.44
CA ASP A 81 -5.12 24.82 5.40
C ASP A 81 -4.12 24.68 4.23
N GLU A 82 -4.60 24.26 3.06
CA GLU A 82 -3.76 24.00 1.89
C GLU A 82 -3.06 25.26 1.35
N ASP A 83 -3.56 26.45 1.64
CA ASP A 83 -2.93 27.70 1.21
C ASP A 83 -1.74 28.09 2.10
N LYS A 84 -1.59 27.42 3.26
CA LYS A 84 -0.60 27.76 4.29
C LYS A 84 0.34 26.60 4.64
N LEU A 85 0.68 25.78 3.65
CA LEU A 85 1.61 24.67 3.86
C LEU A 85 3.02 25.14 4.24
N ASN A 86 3.58 24.51 5.27
CA ASN A 86 4.97 24.72 5.65
C ASN A 86 5.93 23.98 4.68
N PRO A 87 7.25 24.25 4.73
CA PRO A 87 8.21 23.64 3.81
C PRO A 87 8.22 22.10 3.82
N MET A 88 8.06 21.47 4.99
CA MET A 88 8.00 20.01 5.12
C MET A 88 6.76 19.44 4.42
N GLN A 89 5.59 20.04 4.64
CA GLN A 89 4.34 19.63 3.99
C GLN A 89 4.40 19.80 2.47
N LYS A 90 4.99 20.89 1.98
CA LYS A 90 5.24 21.11 0.54
C LYS A 90 6.17 20.04 -0.03
N HIS A 91 7.23 19.69 0.70
CA HIS A 91 8.14 18.61 0.29
C HIS A 91 7.42 17.25 0.27
N ASN A 92 6.63 16.93 1.27
CA ASN A 92 5.85 15.69 1.31
C ASN A 92 4.86 15.61 0.15
N LYS A 93 4.10 16.67 -0.15
CA LYS A 93 3.23 16.73 -1.34
C LYS A 93 4.01 16.52 -2.65
N PHE A 94 5.27 16.95 -2.73
CA PHE A 94 6.12 16.67 -3.89
C PHE A 94 6.52 15.20 -3.97
N VAL A 95 6.92 14.59 -2.85
CA VAL A 95 7.23 13.15 -2.76
C VAL A 95 5.99 12.31 -3.10
N ASP A 96 4.81 12.71 -2.61
CA ASP A 96 3.54 12.06 -2.91
C ASP A 96 3.28 12.02 -4.42
N LYS A 97 3.48 13.14 -5.11
CA LYS A 97 3.36 13.20 -6.58
C LYS A 97 4.37 12.30 -7.30
N ILE A 98 5.57 12.11 -6.76
CA ILE A 98 6.55 11.16 -7.34
C ILE A 98 6.01 9.74 -7.21
N LYS A 99 5.50 9.36 -6.03
CA LYS A 99 4.91 8.04 -5.78
C LYS A 99 3.70 7.80 -6.67
N ASP A 100 2.80 8.77 -6.80
CA ASP A 100 1.62 8.68 -7.67
C ASP A 100 2.03 8.42 -9.13
N ARG A 101 3.02 9.16 -9.63
CA ARG A 101 3.54 8.97 -11.00
C ARG A 101 4.17 7.61 -11.18
N TRP A 102 4.95 7.15 -10.20
CA TRP A 102 5.59 5.85 -10.25
C TRP A 102 4.54 4.72 -10.35
N CYS A 103 3.54 4.73 -9.46
CA CYS A 103 2.42 3.80 -9.50
C CYS A 103 1.68 3.84 -10.85
N GLY A 104 1.41 5.04 -11.37
CA GLY A 104 0.80 5.23 -12.68
C GLY A 104 1.61 4.65 -13.84
N MET A 105 2.93 4.85 -13.86
CA MET A 105 3.83 4.33 -14.89
C MET A 105 3.94 2.80 -14.86
N HIS A 106 3.85 2.20 -13.67
CA HIS A 106 3.92 0.74 -13.49
C HIS A 106 2.54 0.06 -13.57
N CYS A 107 1.47 0.82 -13.82
CA CYS A 107 0.09 0.31 -13.82
C CYS A 107 -0.28 -0.41 -12.50
N ILE A 108 0.21 0.13 -11.39
CA ILE A 108 -0.04 -0.36 -10.03
C ILE A 108 -0.97 0.65 -9.34
N PRO A 109 -2.18 0.27 -8.91
CA PRO A 109 -3.04 1.14 -8.12
C PRO A 109 -2.37 1.55 -6.80
N LEU A 110 -2.56 2.80 -6.39
CA LEU A 110 -2.13 3.33 -5.10
C LEU A 110 -3.36 3.66 -4.24
N LEU A 111 -3.43 3.10 -3.04
CA LEU A 111 -4.46 3.36 -2.04
C LEU A 111 -3.86 4.21 -0.91
N ARG A 112 -4.37 5.43 -0.73
CA ARG A 112 -3.98 6.30 0.38
C ARG A 112 -5.05 6.25 1.47
N ILE A 113 -4.64 5.95 2.69
CA ILE A 113 -5.53 5.82 3.85
C ILE A 113 -5.07 6.82 4.90
N TRP A 114 -5.95 7.74 5.27
CA TRP A 114 -5.63 8.68 6.34
C TRP A 114 -5.66 8.00 7.71
N GLU A 115 -4.71 8.39 8.57
CA GLU A 115 -4.68 7.99 9.98
C GLU A 115 -6.01 8.21 10.71
N TYR A 116 -6.71 9.31 10.37
CA TYR A 116 -8.02 9.60 10.93
C TYR A 116 -9.04 8.50 10.63
N ASP A 117 -9.09 8.00 9.39
CA ASP A 117 -10.07 7.02 8.95
C ASP A 117 -9.80 5.63 9.55
N ILE A 118 -8.54 5.29 9.81
CA ILE A 118 -8.17 4.07 10.53
C ILE A 118 -8.82 4.05 11.93
N ARG A 119 -8.78 5.19 12.64
CA ARG A 119 -9.29 5.28 14.02
C ARG A 119 -10.81 5.47 14.09
N HIS A 120 -11.38 6.26 13.18
CA HIS A 120 -12.77 6.71 13.29
C HIS A 120 -13.70 6.02 12.30
N ASN A 121 -13.17 5.51 11.18
CA ASN A 121 -13.95 4.90 10.10
C ASN A 121 -13.39 3.52 9.67
N PRO A 122 -13.09 2.59 10.59
CA PRO A 122 -12.39 1.34 10.26
C PRO A 122 -13.17 0.46 9.27
N LYS A 123 -14.51 0.49 9.30
CA LYS A 123 -15.34 -0.23 8.33
C LYS A 123 -15.12 0.26 6.90
N LYS A 124 -15.08 1.59 6.72
CA LYS A 124 -14.79 2.21 5.43
C LYS A 124 -13.41 1.80 4.91
N VAL A 125 -12.41 1.79 5.79
CA VAL A 125 -11.06 1.35 5.43
C VAL A 125 -11.04 -0.11 4.97
N LEU A 126 -11.77 -1.00 5.65
CA LEU A 126 -11.90 -2.39 5.23
C LEU A 126 -12.64 -2.55 3.90
N GLU A 127 -13.69 -1.76 3.65
CA GLU A 127 -14.42 -1.75 2.38
C GLU A 127 -13.51 -1.34 1.22
N GLU A 128 -12.73 -0.26 1.39
CA GLU A 128 -11.75 0.18 0.39
C GLU A 128 -10.69 -0.89 0.13
N LEU A 129 -10.11 -1.49 1.18
CA LEU A 129 -9.15 -2.59 1.03
C LEU A 129 -9.75 -3.77 0.26
N SER A 130 -10.98 -4.17 0.59
CA SER A 130 -11.67 -5.26 -0.09
C SER A 130 -11.89 -4.96 -1.57
N ASN A 131 -12.25 -3.72 -1.92
CA ASN A 131 -12.41 -3.31 -3.31
C ASN A 131 -11.12 -3.49 -4.13
N TYR A 132 -9.99 -3.06 -3.59
CA TYR A 132 -8.69 -3.21 -4.26
C TYR A 132 -8.26 -4.67 -4.39
N ILE A 133 -8.49 -5.49 -3.36
CA ILE A 133 -8.25 -6.95 -3.40
C ILE A 133 -9.10 -7.59 -4.50
N ASN A 134 -10.40 -7.28 -4.54
CA ASN A 134 -11.32 -7.81 -5.55
C ASN A 134 -10.90 -7.43 -6.98
N ILE A 135 -10.39 -6.22 -7.18
CA ILE A 135 -9.85 -5.79 -8.48
C ILE A 135 -8.60 -6.61 -8.84
N GLY A 136 -7.68 -6.76 -7.89
CA GLY A 136 -6.47 -7.57 -8.06
C GLY A 136 -6.80 -9.03 -8.41
N ASP A 137 -7.74 -9.64 -7.69
CA ASP A 137 -8.16 -11.03 -7.91
C ASP A 137 -8.81 -11.23 -9.28
N LYS A 138 -9.64 -10.28 -9.74
CA LYS A 138 -10.20 -10.31 -11.10
C LYS A 138 -9.08 -10.30 -12.14
N ARG A 139 -8.08 -9.43 -11.98
CA ARG A 139 -6.92 -9.35 -12.88
C ARG A 139 -6.12 -10.66 -12.87
N ARG A 140 -5.83 -11.21 -11.69
CA ARG A 140 -5.16 -12.49 -11.54
C ARG A 140 -5.85 -13.62 -12.30
N ARG A 141 -7.17 -13.77 -12.12
CA ARG A 141 -7.97 -14.81 -12.81
C ARG A 141 -7.92 -14.66 -14.34
N ILE A 142 -7.93 -13.44 -14.85
CA ILE A 142 -7.79 -13.17 -16.29
C ILE A 142 -6.41 -13.62 -16.78
N ASP A 143 -5.35 -13.27 -16.05
CA ASP A 143 -3.98 -13.61 -16.43
C ASP A 143 -3.71 -15.13 -16.35
N GLU A 144 -4.26 -15.82 -15.35
CA GLU A 144 -4.21 -17.28 -15.24
C GLU A 144 -4.93 -17.98 -16.41
N ASN A 145 -6.10 -17.47 -16.81
CA ASN A 145 -6.83 -18.05 -17.93
C ASN A 145 -6.09 -17.86 -19.26
N ARG A 146 -5.41 -16.72 -19.47
CA ARG A 146 -4.58 -16.47 -20.67
C ARG A 146 -3.38 -17.41 -20.79
N LYS A 147 -2.89 -17.95 -19.67
CA LYS A 147 -1.74 -18.88 -19.65
C LYS A 147 -2.11 -20.33 -19.94
N LYS A 148 -3.41 -20.67 -19.95
CA LYS A 148 -3.86 -22.02 -20.25
C LYS A 148 -3.64 -22.29 -21.74
N PRO A 149 -3.06 -23.44 -22.12
CA PRO A 149 -3.02 -23.85 -23.52
C PRO A 149 -4.44 -24.03 -24.02
N HIS A 150 -4.76 -23.39 -25.14
CA HIS A 150 -6.03 -23.50 -25.85
C HIS A 150 -5.94 -24.54 -26.97
#